data_AF-A0A2N0M973-F1
#
_entry.id   AF-A0A2N0M973-F1
#
_cell.length_a   1.000
_cell.length_b   1.000
_cell.length_c   1.000
_cell.angle_alpha   90.00
_cell.angle_beta   90.00
_cell.angle_gamma   90.00
#
_symmetry.space_group_name_H-M   'P 1'
#
loop_
_entity.id
_entity.type
_entity.pdbx_description
1 polymer ?
#
loop_
_entity_poly.entity_id
_entity_poly.type
_entity_poly.pdbx_seq_one_letter_code
_entity_poly.pdbx_strand_id
1 'polypeptide(L)'
;MVGNEEQARNLVWAYISQCITFASNELEATQITGNWYVKGNSDATRDYGFWEIDAATGGVSPHDTRSRGWESAVAAKCSPDSLQAIAMRSQIIPDAAGATASVWSFLVQCVPTLPRESLDATFDPAQGKWVVVTKPESNDDFGTWTVDAELGVLDPYTDVSRQWESVVRLGCTADLVEPLLKPTPVVVEITSAVTNLWSYLVKCAPGLTVDDLQATWNPVMSEWIVITSPDSGADYGVWTVRGDGSITPENQEASRRNLLSTAGTC
;
A
#
# COMPACT_ATOMS: atom_id res chain seq x y z
N MET A 1 -20.40 -36.87 -1.80
CA MET A 1 -20.35 -35.80 -0.79
C MET A 1 -19.08 -35.94 0.03
N VAL A 2 -18.25 -34.91 0.02
CA VAL A 2 -17.03 -34.80 0.83
C VAL A 2 -17.43 -34.25 2.20
N GLY A 3 -17.42 -35.11 3.20
CA GLY A 3 -18.00 -34.83 4.51
C GLY A 3 -17.00 -34.40 5.58
N ASN A 4 -15.70 -34.49 5.32
CA ASN A 4 -14.66 -34.12 6.27
C ASN A 4 -13.33 -33.74 5.59
N GLU A 5 -12.44 -33.18 6.41
CA GLU A 5 -11.11 -32.71 6.01
C GLU A 5 -10.26 -33.83 5.38
N GLU A 6 -10.25 -35.02 6.00
CA GLU A 6 -9.47 -36.16 5.53
C GLU A 6 -9.90 -36.61 4.13
N GLN A 7 -11.21 -36.63 3.85
CA GLN A 7 -11.72 -36.97 2.52
C GLN A 7 -11.30 -35.93 1.48
N ALA A 8 -11.41 -34.63 1.79
CA ALA A 8 -10.98 -33.57 0.88
C ALA A 8 -9.47 -33.68 0.57
N ARG A 9 -8.66 -33.80 1.63
CA ARG A 9 -7.22 -33.98 1.52
C ARG A 9 -6.84 -35.20 0.68
N ASN A 10 -7.49 -36.34 0.92
CA ASN A 10 -7.20 -37.59 0.23
C ASN A 10 -7.57 -37.55 -1.26
N LEU A 11 -8.53 -36.71 -1.67
CA LEU A 11 -8.85 -36.51 -3.08
C LEU A 11 -7.72 -35.80 -3.84
N VAL A 12 -7.18 -34.70 -3.29
CA VAL A 12 -6.01 -34.02 -3.89
C VAL A 12 -4.78 -34.92 -3.85
N TRP A 13 -4.55 -35.63 -2.74
CA TRP A 13 -3.48 -36.62 -2.64
C TRP A 13 -3.58 -37.68 -3.74
N ALA A 14 -4.75 -38.29 -3.92
CA ALA A 14 -4.96 -39.28 -4.97
C ALA A 14 -4.76 -38.69 -6.38
N TYR A 15 -5.21 -37.46 -6.59
CA TYR A 15 -5.06 -36.76 -7.87
C TYR A 15 -3.58 -36.54 -8.24
N ILE A 16 -2.80 -35.93 -7.33
CA ILE A 16 -1.37 -35.65 -7.55
C ILE A 16 -0.53 -36.93 -7.53
N SER A 17 -0.97 -37.96 -6.79
CA SER A 17 -0.26 -39.24 -6.68
C SER A 17 -0.17 -40.03 -8.00
N GLN A 18 -0.92 -39.62 -9.03
CA GLN A 18 -0.74 -40.11 -10.39
C GLN A 18 0.66 -39.79 -10.96
N CYS A 19 1.28 -38.72 -10.48
CA CYS A 19 2.56 -38.24 -10.98
C CYS A 19 3.74 -38.45 -10.02
N ILE A 20 3.50 -38.40 -8.71
CA ILE A 20 4.56 -38.47 -7.70
C ILE A 20 4.11 -39.24 -6.47
N THR A 21 5.06 -39.74 -5.67
CA THR A 21 4.77 -40.34 -4.36
C THR A 21 5.04 -39.33 -3.26
N PHE A 22 4.06 -39.10 -2.39
CA PHE A 22 4.16 -38.24 -1.21
C PHE A 22 3.11 -38.66 -0.17
N ALA A 23 3.27 -38.19 1.07
CA ALA A 23 2.38 -38.57 2.15
C ALA A 23 1.16 -37.65 2.20
N SER A 24 -0.04 -38.20 2.39
CA SER A 24 -1.27 -37.40 2.39
C SER A 24 -1.30 -36.37 3.52
N ASN A 25 -0.59 -36.63 4.62
CA ASN A 25 -0.44 -35.71 5.74
C ASN A 25 0.50 -34.52 5.45
N GLU A 26 1.10 -34.41 4.26
CA GLU A 26 1.76 -33.19 3.79
C GLU A 26 0.74 -32.15 3.30
N LEU A 27 -0.54 -32.51 3.22
CA LEU A 27 -1.63 -31.64 2.83
C LEU A 27 -2.52 -31.30 4.05
N GLU A 28 -3.13 -30.14 4.00
CA GLU A 28 -4.18 -29.71 4.91
C GLU A 28 -5.41 -29.26 4.10
N ALA A 29 -6.60 -29.48 4.64
CA ALA A 29 -7.84 -29.03 4.02
C ALA A 29 -8.58 -28.04 4.93
N THR A 30 -9.18 -27.02 4.34
CA THR A 30 -9.95 -26.00 5.04
C THR A 30 -11.27 -25.80 4.32
N GLN A 31 -12.36 -25.71 5.07
CA GLN A 31 -13.66 -25.40 4.50
C GLN A 31 -13.86 -23.89 4.46
N ILE A 32 -14.11 -23.34 3.27
CA ILE A 32 -14.38 -21.91 3.06
C ILE A 32 -15.70 -21.80 2.29
N THR A 33 -16.70 -21.17 2.90
CA THR A 33 -18.02 -20.90 2.27
C THR A 33 -18.70 -22.16 1.68
N GLY A 34 -18.51 -23.31 2.33
CA GLY A 34 -19.13 -24.59 1.93
C GLY A 34 -18.31 -25.45 0.97
N ASN A 35 -17.30 -24.89 0.30
CA ASN A 35 -16.34 -25.63 -0.51
C ASN A 35 -15.12 -26.03 0.31
N TRP A 36 -14.49 -27.13 -0.09
CA TRP A 36 -13.24 -27.57 0.51
C TRP A 36 -12.06 -27.07 -0.31
N TYR A 37 -11.08 -26.52 0.38
CA TYR A 37 -9.84 -26.07 -0.24
C TYR A 37 -8.66 -26.82 0.38
N VAL A 38 -7.70 -27.23 -0.44
CA VAL A 38 -6.57 -28.07 -0.02
C VAL A 38 -5.26 -27.48 -0.51
N LYS A 39 -4.26 -27.43 0.36
CA LYS A 39 -2.87 -27.02 0.04
C LYS A 39 -1.87 -27.87 0.83
N GLY A 40 -0.59 -27.71 0.50
CA GLY A 40 0.50 -28.20 1.33
C GLY A 40 0.52 -27.49 2.70
N ASN A 41 0.85 -28.24 3.75
CA ASN A 41 1.11 -27.69 5.09
C ASN A 41 2.60 -27.32 5.27
N SER A 42 2.99 -26.96 6.49
CA SER A 42 4.38 -26.54 6.80
C SER A 42 5.42 -27.65 6.62
N ASP A 43 5.01 -28.91 6.68
CA ASP A 43 5.90 -30.08 6.55
C ASP A 43 5.96 -30.60 5.10
N ALA A 44 5.22 -29.96 4.18
CA ALA A 44 5.18 -30.33 2.78
C ALA A 44 6.58 -30.27 2.14
N THR A 45 6.98 -31.36 1.52
CA THR A 45 8.29 -31.48 0.85
C THR A 45 8.33 -30.73 -0.48
N ARG A 46 7.17 -30.34 -1.02
CA ARG A 46 7.02 -29.66 -2.30
C ARG A 46 5.83 -28.72 -2.26
N ASP A 47 5.83 -27.75 -3.17
CA ASP A 47 4.65 -26.98 -3.45
C ASP A 47 3.66 -27.78 -4.32
N TYR A 48 2.56 -28.19 -3.70
CA TYR A 48 1.46 -28.93 -4.33
C TYR A 48 0.41 -28.01 -4.95
N GLY A 49 0.48 -26.69 -4.69
CA GLY A 49 -0.53 -25.72 -5.09
C GLY A 49 -1.80 -25.76 -4.26
N PHE A 50 -2.71 -24.86 -4.58
CA PHE A 50 -3.99 -24.68 -3.93
C PHE A 50 -5.13 -25.20 -4.80
N TRP A 51 -5.93 -26.09 -4.23
CA TRP A 51 -6.97 -26.84 -4.93
C TRP A 51 -8.33 -26.56 -4.33
N GLU A 52 -9.33 -26.54 -5.18
CA GLU A 52 -10.74 -26.50 -4.79
C GLU A 52 -11.36 -27.87 -5.02
N ILE A 53 -12.19 -28.28 -4.07
CA ILE A 53 -12.96 -29.52 -4.12
C ILE A 53 -14.45 -29.20 -4.05
N ASP A 54 -15.16 -29.64 -5.09
CA ASP A 54 -16.61 -29.64 -5.13
C ASP A 54 -17.13 -30.63 -4.07
N ALA A 55 -17.77 -30.10 -3.03
CA ALA A 55 -18.26 -30.89 -1.92
C ALA A 55 -19.36 -31.91 -2.32
N ALA A 56 -20.12 -31.63 -3.40
CA ALA A 56 -21.18 -32.51 -3.88
C ALA A 56 -20.61 -33.68 -4.70
N THR A 57 -19.74 -33.37 -5.68
CA THR A 57 -19.23 -34.33 -6.67
C THR A 57 -17.91 -34.98 -6.28
N GLY A 58 -17.11 -34.33 -5.43
CA GLY A 58 -15.72 -34.72 -5.16
C GLY A 58 -14.76 -34.35 -6.30
N GLY A 59 -15.18 -33.52 -7.25
CA GLY A 59 -14.33 -33.01 -8.31
C GLY A 59 -13.18 -32.17 -7.74
N VAL A 60 -11.95 -32.47 -8.19
CA VAL A 60 -10.74 -31.72 -7.84
C VAL A 60 -10.46 -30.74 -8.98
N SER A 61 -10.33 -29.45 -8.65
CA SER A 61 -10.05 -28.39 -9.62
C SER A 61 -8.91 -27.50 -9.13
N PRO A 62 -8.01 -27.07 -10.03
CA PRO A 62 -6.91 -26.20 -9.65
C PRO A 62 -7.42 -24.79 -9.36
N HIS A 63 -6.97 -24.19 -8.26
CA HIS A 63 -7.36 -22.83 -7.88
C HIS A 63 -6.26 -21.80 -8.18
N ASP A 64 -4.99 -22.21 -8.08
CA ASP A 64 -3.82 -21.36 -8.33
C ASP A 64 -2.96 -21.83 -9.52
N THR A 65 -1.94 -21.06 -9.84
CA THR A 65 -1.04 -21.37 -10.97
C THR A 65 -0.28 -22.68 -10.74
N ARG A 66 0.03 -23.00 -9.49
CA ARG A 66 0.77 -24.21 -9.14
C ARG A 66 -0.06 -25.47 -9.36
N SER A 67 -1.29 -25.50 -8.88
CA SER A 67 -2.24 -26.59 -9.09
C SER A 67 -2.59 -26.74 -10.57
N ARG A 68 -2.70 -25.64 -11.34
CA ARG A 68 -2.83 -25.71 -12.82
C ARG A 68 -1.64 -26.39 -13.49
N GLY A 69 -0.43 -26.16 -12.97
CA GLY A 69 0.77 -26.88 -13.40
C GLY A 69 0.66 -28.39 -13.16
N TRP A 70 0.24 -28.78 -11.97
CA TRP A 70 -0.01 -30.18 -11.62
C TRP A 70 -1.11 -30.82 -12.47
N GLU A 71 -2.23 -30.14 -12.70
CA GLU A 71 -3.29 -30.60 -13.61
C GLU A 71 -2.75 -30.84 -15.01
N SER A 72 -1.96 -29.90 -15.54
CA SER A 72 -1.32 -30.02 -16.85
C SER A 72 -0.40 -31.23 -16.93
N ALA A 73 0.37 -31.53 -15.88
CA ALA A 73 1.22 -32.72 -15.85
C ALA A 73 0.42 -34.02 -15.75
N VAL A 74 -0.64 -34.07 -14.94
CA VAL A 74 -1.53 -35.23 -14.88
C VAL A 74 -2.17 -35.49 -16.25
N ALA A 75 -2.66 -34.44 -16.92
CA ALA A 75 -3.19 -34.53 -18.29
C ALA A 75 -2.13 -34.99 -19.31
N ALA A 76 -0.87 -34.57 -19.13
CA ALA A 76 0.27 -35.01 -19.92
C ALA A 76 0.83 -36.38 -19.52
N LYS A 77 0.11 -37.15 -18.69
CA LYS A 77 0.53 -38.48 -18.16
C LYS A 77 1.89 -38.43 -17.45
N CYS A 78 2.15 -37.33 -16.75
CA CYS A 78 3.32 -37.14 -15.90
C CYS A 78 4.64 -37.29 -16.67
N SER A 79 4.69 -36.76 -17.89
CA SER A 79 5.90 -36.76 -18.71
C SER A 79 7.06 -36.04 -17.99
N PRO A 80 8.32 -36.44 -18.22
CA PRO A 80 9.46 -35.77 -17.61
C PRO A 80 9.46 -34.24 -17.80
N ASP A 81 9.14 -33.75 -19.00
CA ASP A 81 9.08 -32.33 -19.30
C ASP A 81 7.99 -31.61 -18.49
N SER A 82 6.82 -32.24 -18.32
CA SER A 82 5.72 -31.66 -17.53
C SER A 82 6.06 -31.59 -16.04
N LEU A 83 6.72 -32.63 -15.49
CA LEU A 83 7.17 -32.65 -14.10
C LEU A 83 8.33 -31.69 -13.86
N GLN A 84 9.21 -31.53 -14.84
CA GLN A 84 10.31 -30.56 -14.77
C GLN A 84 9.77 -29.12 -14.84
N ALA A 85 8.76 -28.85 -15.66
CA ALA A 85 8.08 -27.56 -15.70
C ALA A 85 7.40 -27.21 -14.36
N ILE A 86 6.89 -28.21 -13.64
CA ILE A 86 6.40 -28.04 -12.25
C ILE A 86 7.59 -27.77 -11.32
N ALA A 87 8.67 -28.56 -11.36
CA ALA A 87 9.81 -28.38 -10.45
C ALA A 87 10.57 -27.06 -10.65
N MET A 88 10.59 -26.50 -11.87
CA MET A 88 11.34 -25.29 -12.22
C MET A 88 10.61 -23.97 -11.98
N ARG A 89 9.31 -23.98 -11.71
CA ARG A 89 8.58 -22.76 -11.33
C ARG A 89 8.90 -22.36 -9.89
N SER A 90 10.14 -21.94 -9.66
CA SER A 90 10.52 -21.15 -8.49
C SER A 90 10.03 -19.74 -8.73
N GLN A 91 9.29 -19.18 -7.78
CA GLN A 91 8.94 -17.77 -7.82
C GLN A 91 10.25 -16.94 -7.83
N ILE A 92 10.42 -16.06 -8.81
CA ILE A 92 11.48 -15.04 -8.80
C ILE A 92 11.27 -14.12 -7.59
N ILE A 93 10.01 -13.87 -7.23
CA ILE A 93 9.61 -13.07 -6.07
C ILE A 93 8.90 -14.00 -5.07
N PRO A 94 9.65 -14.68 -4.18
CA PRO A 94 9.09 -15.73 -3.32
C PRO A 94 8.35 -15.20 -2.09
N ASP A 95 8.52 -13.92 -1.75
CA ASP A 95 7.98 -13.34 -0.54
C ASP A 95 7.59 -11.86 -0.70
N ALA A 96 6.85 -11.36 0.30
CA ALA A 96 6.39 -9.98 0.38
C ALA A 96 7.56 -8.98 0.38
N ALA A 97 8.69 -9.36 0.98
CA ALA A 97 9.88 -8.50 1.03
C ALA A 97 10.49 -8.30 -0.36
N GLY A 98 10.51 -9.34 -1.19
CA GLY A 98 10.91 -9.27 -2.60
C GLY A 98 9.95 -8.41 -3.42
N ALA A 99 8.65 -8.58 -3.23
CA ALA A 99 7.64 -7.82 -3.96
C ALA A 99 7.71 -6.31 -3.66
N THR A 100 7.79 -5.96 -2.37
CA THR A 100 8.02 -4.57 -1.94
C THR A 100 9.36 -4.03 -2.44
N ALA A 101 10.42 -4.85 -2.50
CA ALA A 101 11.72 -4.45 -3.07
C ALA A 101 11.60 -4.02 -4.53
N SER A 102 10.88 -4.82 -5.34
CA SER A 102 10.71 -4.55 -6.76
C SER A 102 10.05 -3.20 -7.00
N VAL A 103 8.95 -2.92 -6.31
CA VAL A 103 8.24 -1.64 -6.41
C VAL A 103 9.06 -0.49 -5.84
N TRP A 104 9.67 -0.67 -4.66
CA TRP A 104 10.53 0.33 -4.04
C TRP A 104 11.71 0.73 -4.94
N SER A 105 12.42 -0.25 -5.51
CA SER A 105 13.57 0.00 -6.39
C SER A 105 13.21 0.73 -7.68
N PHE A 106 11.97 0.55 -8.15
CA PHE A 106 11.44 1.30 -9.28
C PHE A 106 11.15 2.76 -8.89
N LEU A 107 10.47 2.99 -7.76
CA LEU A 107 10.04 4.32 -7.31
C LEU A 107 11.17 5.19 -6.73
N VAL A 108 12.15 4.60 -6.05
CA VAL A 108 13.25 5.32 -5.38
C VAL A 108 14.12 6.11 -6.37
N GLN A 109 14.04 5.80 -7.67
CA GLN A 109 14.65 6.57 -8.74
C GLN A 109 14.13 8.01 -8.80
N CYS A 110 12.83 8.20 -8.53
CA CYS A 110 12.20 9.53 -8.50
C CYS A 110 12.03 10.08 -7.09
N VAL A 111 11.93 9.21 -6.08
CA VAL A 111 11.74 9.61 -4.68
C VAL A 111 12.83 8.97 -3.81
N PRO A 112 14.04 9.53 -3.76
CA PRO A 112 15.18 8.92 -3.05
C PRO A 112 14.97 8.76 -1.54
N THR A 113 14.04 9.53 -0.97
CA THR A 113 13.68 9.50 0.46
C THR A 113 12.61 8.48 0.80
N LEU A 114 12.09 7.72 -0.17
CA LEU A 114 11.03 6.73 0.05
C LEU A 114 11.51 5.61 0.99
N PRO A 115 10.94 5.49 2.21
CA PRO A 115 11.25 4.37 3.09
C PRO A 115 10.66 3.08 2.53
N ARG A 116 11.39 1.95 2.62
CA ARG A 116 10.89 0.67 2.09
C ARG A 116 9.70 0.14 2.89
N GLU A 117 9.65 0.48 4.17
CA GLU A 117 8.57 0.16 5.11
C GLU A 117 7.26 0.89 4.83
N SER A 118 7.25 1.88 3.92
CA SER A 118 6.03 2.55 3.43
C SER A 118 5.19 1.68 2.51
N LEU A 119 5.71 0.54 2.08
CA LEU A 119 5.02 -0.40 1.20
C LEU A 119 4.64 -1.67 1.97
N ASP A 120 3.51 -2.25 1.62
CA ASP A 120 3.08 -3.57 2.07
C ASP A 120 2.69 -4.43 0.87
N ALA A 121 2.85 -5.74 0.99
CA ALA A 121 2.58 -6.68 -0.10
C ALA A 121 1.75 -7.87 0.37
N THR A 122 0.70 -8.17 -0.38
CA THR A 122 -0.17 -9.35 -0.17
C THR A 122 -0.13 -10.21 -1.42
N PHE A 123 0.03 -11.53 -1.26
CA PHE A 123 0.01 -12.46 -2.40
C PHE A 123 -1.44 -12.79 -2.80
N ASP A 124 -1.77 -12.60 -4.08
CA ASP A 124 -2.98 -13.13 -4.70
C ASP A 124 -2.64 -14.48 -5.38
N PRO A 125 -2.96 -15.63 -4.74
CA PRO A 125 -2.66 -16.94 -5.29
C PRO A 125 -3.47 -17.27 -6.55
N ALA A 126 -4.66 -16.67 -6.73
CA ALA A 126 -5.48 -16.95 -7.90
C ALA A 126 -4.80 -16.41 -9.18
N GLN A 127 -4.20 -15.22 -9.07
CA GLN A 127 -3.49 -14.56 -10.16
C GLN A 127 -1.99 -14.90 -10.21
N GLY A 128 -1.42 -15.44 -9.13
CA GLY A 128 0.03 -15.65 -9.02
C GLY A 128 0.82 -14.34 -8.95
N LYS A 129 0.19 -13.28 -8.41
CA LYS A 129 0.75 -11.92 -8.37
C LYS A 129 0.78 -11.40 -6.94
N TRP A 130 1.84 -10.68 -6.61
CA TRP A 130 1.88 -9.85 -5.41
C TRP A 130 1.17 -8.53 -5.69
N VAL A 131 0.24 -8.16 -4.83
CA VAL A 131 -0.37 -6.83 -4.80
C VAL A 131 0.40 -6.00 -3.79
N VAL A 132 1.02 -4.92 -4.25
CA VAL A 132 1.82 -4.02 -3.42
C VAL A 132 1.09 -2.69 -3.31
N VAL A 133 0.89 -2.21 -2.08
CA VAL A 133 0.19 -0.97 -1.77
C VAL A 133 1.04 -0.07 -0.90
N THR A 134 0.81 1.23 -1.00
CA THR A 134 1.34 2.19 -0.03
C THR A 134 0.56 2.10 1.27
N LYS A 135 1.27 2.06 2.40
CA LYS A 135 0.63 2.02 3.71
C LYS A 135 -0.05 3.34 4.03
N PRO A 136 -1.19 3.33 4.76
CA PRO A 136 -1.95 4.54 5.08
C PRO A 136 -1.16 5.63 5.82
N GLU A 137 -0.17 5.24 6.63
CA GLU A 137 0.73 6.13 7.37
C GLU A 137 1.82 6.79 6.54
N SER A 138 1.93 6.44 5.24
CA SER A 138 2.93 7.03 4.36
C SER A 138 2.54 8.46 3.98
N ASN A 139 3.53 9.33 3.89
CA ASN A 139 3.33 10.74 3.54
C ASN A 139 2.75 10.91 2.14
N ASP A 140 3.16 10.06 1.20
CA ASP A 140 2.78 10.09 -0.22
C ASP A 140 1.94 8.86 -0.58
N ASP A 141 1.21 8.95 -1.70
CA ASP A 141 0.49 7.81 -2.28
C ASP A 141 1.18 7.38 -3.59
N PHE A 142 1.63 6.13 -3.64
CA PHE A 142 2.27 5.56 -4.82
C PHE A 142 1.35 4.64 -5.61
N GLY A 143 0.08 4.53 -5.20
CA GLY A 143 -0.92 3.67 -5.83
C GLY A 143 -0.68 2.19 -5.56
N THR A 144 -1.47 1.37 -6.24
CA THR A 144 -1.36 -0.10 -6.19
C THR A 144 -0.58 -0.63 -7.38
N TRP A 145 0.36 -1.51 -7.10
CA TRP A 145 1.20 -2.21 -8.08
C TRP A 145 0.93 -3.70 -8.02
N THR A 146 1.16 -4.38 -9.14
CA THR A 146 1.21 -5.84 -9.15
C THR A 146 2.59 -6.31 -9.60
N VAL A 147 3.12 -7.33 -8.93
CA VAL A 147 4.39 -7.97 -9.30
C VAL A 147 4.12 -9.45 -9.57
N ASP A 148 4.42 -9.90 -10.79
CA ASP A 148 4.32 -11.31 -11.14
C ASP A 148 5.34 -12.13 -10.33
N ALA A 149 4.87 -13.12 -9.57
CA ALA A 149 5.75 -13.88 -8.69
C ALA A 149 6.71 -14.79 -9.46
N GLU A 150 6.34 -15.24 -10.66
CA GLU A 150 7.14 -16.14 -11.49
C GLU A 150 8.08 -15.38 -12.43
N LEU A 151 7.64 -14.23 -12.96
CA LEU A 151 8.38 -13.46 -13.96
C LEU A 151 9.11 -12.24 -13.36
N GLY A 152 8.74 -11.80 -12.15
CA GLY A 152 9.25 -10.57 -11.55
C GLY A 152 8.81 -9.30 -12.29
N VAL A 153 7.82 -9.40 -13.18
CA VAL A 153 7.30 -8.28 -13.96
C VAL A 153 6.46 -7.38 -13.07
N LEU A 154 6.79 -6.09 -13.07
CA LEU A 154 6.10 -5.04 -12.32
C LEU A 154 5.14 -4.30 -13.25
N ASP A 155 3.86 -4.25 -12.85
CA ASP A 155 2.77 -3.59 -13.60
C ASP A 155 2.03 -2.59 -12.70
N PRO A 156 1.70 -1.37 -13.18
CA PRO A 156 0.86 -0.44 -12.45
C PRO A 156 -0.62 -0.83 -12.54
N TYR A 157 -1.29 -1.00 -11.40
CA TYR A 157 -2.69 -1.43 -11.35
C TYR A 157 -3.68 -0.27 -11.34
N THR A 158 -3.36 0.80 -10.60
CA THR A 158 -4.18 2.01 -10.42
C THR A 158 -3.74 3.17 -11.32
N ASP A 159 -4.59 4.20 -11.44
CA ASP A 159 -4.22 5.43 -12.15
C ASP A 159 -3.04 6.15 -11.49
N VAL A 160 -2.99 6.15 -10.15
CA VAL A 160 -1.87 6.74 -9.39
C VAL A 160 -0.55 6.03 -9.72
N SER A 161 -0.53 4.69 -9.68
CA SER A 161 0.67 3.92 -10.07
C SER A 161 1.05 4.12 -11.55
N ARG A 162 0.08 4.32 -12.45
CA ARG A 162 0.35 4.60 -13.87
C ARG A 162 1.00 5.97 -14.07
N GLN A 163 0.60 6.97 -13.29
CA GLN A 163 1.23 8.29 -13.29
C GLN A 163 2.69 8.18 -12.83
N TRP A 164 2.93 7.50 -11.70
CA TRP A 164 4.29 7.23 -11.22
C TRP A 164 5.14 6.46 -12.23
N GLU A 165 4.57 5.44 -12.89
CA GLU A 165 5.27 4.70 -13.96
C GLU A 165 5.71 5.63 -15.09
N SER A 166 4.82 6.52 -15.53
CA SER A 166 5.13 7.49 -16.57
C SER A 166 6.25 8.43 -16.13
N VAL A 167 6.22 8.94 -14.89
CA VAL A 167 7.24 9.87 -14.38
C VAL A 167 8.61 9.20 -14.25
N VAL A 168 8.67 7.96 -13.78
CA VAL A 168 9.91 7.17 -13.72
C VAL A 168 10.47 6.96 -15.12
N ARG A 169 9.63 6.57 -16.10
CA ARG A 169 10.05 6.36 -17.49
C ARG A 169 10.53 7.65 -18.18
N LEU A 170 9.99 8.81 -17.80
CA LEU A 170 10.37 10.12 -18.33
C LEU A 170 11.59 10.74 -17.63
N GLY A 171 12.18 10.06 -16.63
CA GLY A 171 13.45 10.45 -16.04
C GLY A 171 13.37 11.33 -14.78
N CYS A 172 12.24 11.30 -14.06
CA CYS A 172 12.14 11.86 -12.70
C CYS A 172 12.49 13.36 -12.57
N THR A 173 12.13 14.19 -13.54
CA THR A 173 12.33 15.65 -13.43
C THR A 173 11.42 16.24 -12.35
N ALA A 174 11.89 17.27 -11.62
CA ALA A 174 11.15 17.91 -10.54
C ALA A 174 9.71 18.31 -10.95
N ASP A 175 9.54 18.95 -12.12
CA ASP A 175 8.23 19.37 -12.65
C ASP A 175 7.22 18.22 -12.85
N LEU A 176 7.72 16.98 -12.98
CA LEU A 176 6.88 15.78 -13.14
C LEU A 176 6.63 15.07 -11.80
N VAL A 177 7.58 15.16 -10.87
CA VAL A 177 7.51 14.48 -9.56
C VAL A 177 6.71 15.29 -8.55
N GLU A 178 6.95 16.61 -8.47
CA GLU A 178 6.31 17.50 -7.49
C GLU A 178 4.77 17.44 -7.49
N PRO A 179 4.07 17.35 -8.64
CA PRO A 179 2.60 17.24 -8.64
C PRO A 179 2.05 15.93 -8.08
N LEU A 180 2.87 14.87 -8.02
CA LEU A 180 2.46 13.54 -7.52
C LEU A 180 2.76 13.36 -6.04
N LEU A 181 3.70 14.14 -5.49
CA LEU A 181 3.98 14.15 -4.07
C LEU A 181 2.86 14.88 -3.34
N LYS A 182 2.41 14.32 -2.22
CA LYS A 182 1.58 15.09 -1.31
C LYS A 182 2.48 16.16 -0.70
N PRO A 183 2.03 17.42 -0.58
CA PRO A 183 2.85 18.45 0.01
C PRO A 183 3.26 18.02 1.43
N THR A 184 4.55 17.79 1.63
CA THR A 184 5.13 17.57 2.96
C THR A 184 4.75 18.76 3.83
N PRO A 185 4.10 18.57 4.99
CA PRO A 185 3.82 19.68 5.87
C PRO A 185 5.15 20.28 6.33
N VAL A 186 5.47 21.49 5.90
CA VAL A 186 6.56 22.32 6.45
C VAL A 186 6.22 22.72 7.89
N VAL A 187 4.93 22.77 8.20
CA VAL A 187 4.38 23.14 9.51
C VAL A 187 3.85 21.89 10.21
N VAL A 188 4.74 21.04 10.71
CA VAL A 188 4.38 19.83 11.49
C VAL A 188 4.22 20.11 12.99
N GLU A 189 4.77 21.23 13.47
CA GLU A 189 4.79 21.56 14.89
C GLU A 189 3.92 22.79 15.19
N ILE A 190 3.26 22.75 16.34
CA ILE A 190 2.46 23.85 16.88
C ILE A 190 3.25 25.17 16.88
N THR A 191 4.54 25.10 17.25
CA THR A 191 5.46 26.24 17.30
C THR A 191 5.68 26.85 15.92
N SER A 192 5.78 26.03 14.87
CA SER A 192 5.96 26.50 13.49
C SER A 192 4.70 27.18 12.96
N ALA A 193 3.51 26.68 13.30
CA ALA A 193 2.23 27.28 12.88
C ALA A 193 2.05 28.66 13.51
N VAL A 194 2.30 28.74 14.82
CA VAL A 194 2.21 29.98 15.57
C VAL A 194 3.27 30.98 15.12
N THR A 195 4.52 30.55 14.96
CA THR A 195 5.62 31.44 14.53
C THR A 195 5.41 31.96 13.12
N ASN A 196 4.87 31.15 12.21
CA ASN A 196 4.56 31.57 10.84
C ASN A 196 3.50 32.69 10.86
N LEU A 197 2.37 32.47 11.57
CA LEU A 197 1.34 33.51 11.72
C LEU A 197 1.86 34.76 12.44
N TRP A 198 2.65 34.59 13.50
CA TRP A 198 3.27 35.72 14.21
C TRP A 198 4.12 36.57 13.27
N SER A 199 5.00 35.93 12.48
CA SER A 199 5.88 36.64 11.53
C SER A 199 5.10 37.42 10.47
N TYR A 200 3.91 36.92 10.11
CA TYR A 200 3.00 37.56 9.19
C TYR A 200 2.34 38.81 9.79
N LEU A 201 1.90 38.73 11.06
CA LEU A 201 1.13 39.78 11.72
C LEU A 201 1.98 40.83 12.44
N VAL A 202 3.17 40.48 12.95
CA VAL A 202 3.98 41.33 13.84
C VAL A 202 4.36 42.68 13.21
N LYS A 203 4.44 42.73 11.88
CA LYS A 203 4.70 43.97 11.12
C LYS A 203 3.66 45.05 11.39
N CYS A 204 2.40 44.65 11.57
CA CYS A 204 1.26 45.54 11.83
C CYS A 204 0.77 45.48 13.29
N ALA A 205 1.37 44.62 14.11
CA ALA A 205 1.05 44.45 15.51
C ALA A 205 2.36 44.22 16.29
N PRO A 206 3.18 45.26 16.49
CA PRO A 206 4.50 45.10 17.10
C PRO A 206 4.46 44.64 18.57
N GLY A 207 3.31 44.76 19.23
CA GLY A 207 3.07 44.23 20.57
C GLY A 207 2.62 42.76 20.61
N LEU A 208 2.39 42.12 19.45
CA LEU A 208 2.02 40.70 19.38
C LEU A 208 3.25 39.83 19.66
N THR A 209 3.11 38.91 20.60
CA THR A 209 4.09 37.87 20.91
C THR A 209 3.62 36.51 20.42
N VAL A 210 4.51 35.53 20.38
CA VAL A 210 4.17 34.14 20.05
C VAL A 210 3.19 33.55 21.10
N ASP A 211 3.32 33.96 22.36
CA ASP A 211 2.48 33.47 23.48
C ASP A 211 1.03 34.00 23.43
N ASP A 212 0.79 35.06 22.66
CA ASP A 212 -0.56 35.59 22.40
C ASP A 212 -1.38 34.71 21.45
N LEU A 213 -0.78 33.66 20.89
CA LEU A 213 -1.36 32.79 19.88
C LEU A 213 -1.29 31.33 20.33
N GLN A 214 -2.34 30.58 20.03
CA GLN A 214 -2.39 29.14 20.29
C GLN A 214 -2.92 28.42 19.05
N ALA A 215 -2.36 27.24 18.75
CA ALA A 215 -2.74 26.48 17.56
C ALA A 215 -3.28 25.09 17.92
N THR A 216 -4.32 24.67 17.23
CA THR A 216 -4.91 23.34 17.33
C THR A 216 -4.81 22.64 15.98
N TRP A 217 -4.33 21.40 15.97
CA TRP A 217 -4.23 20.62 14.75
C TRP A 217 -5.60 20.13 14.28
N ASN A 218 -5.90 20.35 13.00
CA ASN A 218 -7.05 19.76 12.31
C ASN A 218 -6.58 18.61 11.41
N PRO A 219 -6.65 17.34 11.86
CA PRO A 219 -6.15 16.19 11.11
C PRO A 219 -7.00 15.85 9.87
N VAL A 220 -8.23 16.37 9.78
CA VAL A 220 -9.13 16.07 8.66
C VAL A 220 -8.74 16.85 7.40
N MET A 221 -8.31 18.11 7.59
CA MET A 221 -7.89 18.99 6.50
C MET A 221 -6.38 19.20 6.44
N SER A 222 -5.62 18.54 7.31
CA SER A 222 -4.16 18.65 7.42
C SER A 222 -3.67 20.09 7.58
N GLU A 223 -4.29 20.83 8.48
CA GLU A 223 -3.99 22.25 8.73
C GLU A 223 -4.02 22.61 10.22
N TRP A 224 -3.37 23.72 10.58
CA TRP A 224 -3.41 24.28 11.93
C TRP A 224 -4.44 25.39 12.01
N ILE A 225 -5.34 25.31 13.00
CA ILE A 225 -6.22 26.40 13.37
C ILE A 225 -5.54 27.20 14.47
N VAL A 226 -5.10 28.41 14.14
CA VAL A 226 -4.44 29.33 15.06
C VAL A 226 -5.44 30.39 15.52
N ILE A 227 -5.58 30.52 16.83
CA ILE A 227 -6.47 31.49 17.47
C ILE A 227 -5.69 32.34 18.46
N THR A 228 -6.30 33.45 18.85
CA THR A 228 -5.77 34.28 19.93
C THR A 228 -5.90 33.55 21.27
N SER A 229 -4.84 33.60 22.07
CA SER A 229 -4.85 33.09 23.44
C SER A 229 -5.86 33.86 24.30
N PRO A 230 -6.65 33.20 25.15
CA PRO A 230 -7.62 33.87 26.03
C PRO A 230 -6.97 34.85 27.02
N ASP A 231 -5.67 34.68 27.29
CA ASP A 231 -4.90 35.57 28.17
C ASP A 231 -4.33 36.80 27.43
N SER A 232 -4.52 36.88 26.11
CA SER A 232 -4.07 38.04 25.33
C SER A 232 -4.97 39.25 25.57
N GLY A 233 -4.35 40.43 25.68
CA GLY A 233 -5.07 41.70 25.84
C GLY A 233 -5.75 42.21 24.56
N ALA A 234 -5.61 41.52 23.43
CA ALA A 234 -6.16 41.93 22.14
C ALA A 234 -6.58 40.72 21.31
N ASP A 235 -7.67 40.84 20.54
CA ASP A 235 -8.14 39.79 19.61
C ASP A 235 -7.47 39.92 18.24
N TYR A 236 -6.79 38.86 17.80
CA TYR A 236 -6.13 38.74 16.50
C TYR A 236 -6.90 37.87 15.50
N GLY A 237 -8.04 37.28 15.89
CA GLY A 237 -8.91 36.48 15.03
C GLY A 237 -8.57 34.99 14.97
N VAL A 238 -9.23 34.29 14.04
CA VAL A 238 -9.07 32.86 13.76
C VAL A 238 -8.42 32.71 12.38
N TRP A 239 -7.38 31.88 12.31
CA TRP A 239 -6.56 31.70 11.13
C TRP A 239 -6.33 30.23 10.86
N THR A 240 -6.20 29.90 9.58
CA THR A 240 -5.73 28.60 9.12
C THR A 240 -4.31 28.74 8.61
N VAL A 241 -3.41 27.89 9.10
CA VAL A 241 -2.03 27.76 8.62
C VAL A 241 -1.84 26.36 8.07
N ARG A 242 -1.60 26.26 6.76
CA ARG A 242 -1.46 24.96 6.09
C ARG A 242 -0.01 24.47 6.11
N GLY A 243 0.16 23.19 5.77
CA GLY A 243 1.46 22.54 5.67
C GLY A 243 2.41 23.23 4.68
N ASP A 244 1.91 23.90 3.64
CA ASP A 244 2.71 24.68 2.68
C ASP A 244 3.11 26.08 3.18
N GLY A 245 2.72 26.45 4.40
CA GLY A 245 2.97 27.75 5.00
C GLY A 245 1.98 28.84 4.61
N SER A 246 0.95 28.54 3.82
CA SER A 246 -0.12 29.50 3.49
C SER A 246 -0.96 29.85 4.72
N ILE A 247 -1.38 31.11 4.80
CA ILE A 247 -2.14 31.69 5.92
C ILE A 247 -3.47 32.21 5.37
N THR A 248 -4.59 31.74 5.93
CA THR A 248 -5.95 32.13 5.52
C THR A 248 -6.73 32.68 6.73
N PRO A 249 -7.38 33.85 6.60
CA PRO A 249 -8.26 34.35 7.66
C PRO A 249 -9.62 33.63 7.65
N GLU A 250 -10.08 33.16 8.81
CA GLU A 250 -11.31 32.36 8.95
C GLU A 250 -12.47 33.11 9.61
N ASN A 251 -12.20 34.30 10.17
CA ASN A 251 -13.24 35.14 10.74
C ASN A 251 -13.10 36.61 10.33
N GLN A 252 -14.08 37.43 10.73
CA GLN A 252 -14.14 38.85 10.36
C GLN A 252 -12.92 39.64 10.88
N GLU A 253 -12.46 39.35 12.11
CA GLU A 253 -11.32 40.04 12.70
C GLU A 253 -9.99 39.66 12.02
N ALA A 254 -9.79 38.38 11.72
CA ALA A 254 -8.65 37.92 10.93
C ALA A 254 -8.67 38.54 9.53
N SER A 255 -9.83 38.62 8.89
CA SER A 255 -9.96 39.22 7.55
C SER A 255 -9.60 40.71 7.57
N ARG A 256 -10.06 41.45 8.59
CA ARG A 256 -9.72 42.86 8.79
C ARG A 256 -8.22 43.06 8.94
N ARG A 257 -7.56 42.22 9.75
CA ARG A 257 -6.10 42.28 9.96
C ARG A 257 -5.31 41.84 8.74
N ASN A 258 -5.79 40.84 8.00
CA ASN A 258 -5.21 40.40 6.75
C ASN A 258 -5.13 41.55 5.73
N LEU A 259 -6.21 42.34 5.62
CA LEU A 259 -6.24 43.53 4.77
C LEU A 259 -5.19 44.56 5.20
N LEU A 260 -5.04 44.82 6.50
CA LEU A 260 -4.00 45.73 7.01
C LEU A 260 -2.57 45.22 6.71
N SER A 261 -2.33 43.93 6.93
CA SER A 261 -1.02 43.30 6.69
C SER A 261 -0.63 43.24 5.22
N THR A 262 -1.58 42.92 4.33
CA THR A 262 -1.35 42.83 2.88
C THR A 262 -1.23 44.20 2.20
N ALA A 263 -2.02 45.19 2.65
CA ALA A 263 -1.96 46.55 2.10
C ALA A 263 -0.74 47.34 2.59
N GLY A 264 -0.05 46.87 3.65
CA GLY A 264 1.05 47.59 4.28
C GLY A 264 0.63 48.94 4.86
N THR A 265 -0.65 49.08 5.23
CA THR A 265 -1.26 50.33 5.74
C THR A 265 -1.42 50.33 7.25
N CYS A 266 -0.61 49.53 7.92
CA CYS A 266 -0.27 49.68 9.32
C CYS A 266 0.92 50.64 9.43
#